data_AF-A0A2N2LHJ7-F1
#
_entry.id   AF-A0A2N2LHJ7-F1
#
_cell.length_a   1.000
_cell.length_b   1.000
_cell.length_c   1.000
_cell.angle_alpha   90.00
_cell.angle_beta   90.00
_cell.angle_gamma   90.00
#
_symmetry.space_group_name_H-M   'P 1'
#
loop_
_entity.id
_entity.type
_entity.pdbx_description
1 polymer ?
#
loop_
_entity_poly.entity_id
_entity_poly.type
_entity_poly.pdbx_seq_one_letter_code
_entity_poly.pdbx_strand_id
1 'polypeptide(L)'
;MVSAGANRVISPFRIGGRRMALSAVRPMLLDFVDHIASRQEVDEVNVVAELLIEGEAGGLAGRTVAEAFPPDRGMHVLGIERPGGRIETGPGGSSLLERGDRLIVYGDRRAIEALAATSPHHAPLVRRT
;
A
#
# COMPACT_ATOMS: atom_id res chain seq x y z
N MET A 1 1.73 12.54 -25.02
CA MET A 1 2.91 13.13 -24.35
C MET A 1 3.98 12.05 -24.30
N VAL A 2 5.12 12.30 -24.94
CA VAL A 2 6.22 11.34 -25.04
C VAL A 2 7.06 11.46 -23.77
N SER A 3 7.29 10.36 -23.05
CA SER A 3 8.24 10.33 -21.94
C SER A 3 9.65 10.22 -22.51
N ALA A 4 10.49 11.23 -22.28
CA ALA A 4 11.92 11.19 -22.63
C ALA A 4 12.69 10.30 -21.61
N GLY A 5 12.32 9.02 -21.51
CA GLY A 5 12.91 8.07 -20.57
C GLY A 5 12.42 8.17 -19.13
N ALA A 6 11.39 8.95 -18.83
CA ALA A 6 10.82 9.04 -17.48
C ALA A 6 10.14 7.72 -17.06
N ASN A 7 10.54 7.14 -15.92
CA ASN A 7 9.91 5.94 -15.36
C ASN A 7 8.47 6.18 -14.88
N ARG A 8 8.09 7.43 -14.62
CA ARG A 8 6.72 7.84 -14.28
C ARG A 8 6.48 9.27 -14.73
N VAL A 9 5.34 9.53 -15.36
CA VAL A 9 4.91 10.89 -15.77
C VAL A 9 3.72 11.31 -14.91
N ILE A 10 3.81 12.51 -14.33
CA ILE A 10 2.74 13.12 -13.52
C ILE A 10 2.15 14.27 -14.33
N SER A 11 0.81 14.31 -14.43
CA SER A 11 0.09 15.44 -15.01
C SER A 11 -0.80 16.07 -13.94
N PRO A 12 -0.39 17.22 -13.37
CA PRO A 12 -1.15 17.90 -12.31
C PRO A 12 -2.57 18.25 -12.74
N PHE A 13 -2.77 18.72 -13.98
CA PHE A 13 -4.09 19.09 -14.51
C PHE A 13 -5.05 17.90 -14.56
N ARG A 14 -4.57 16.71 -14.98
CA ARG A 14 -5.41 15.50 -15.02
C ARG A 14 -5.75 15.01 -13.62
N ILE A 15 -4.80 15.05 -12.68
CA ILE A 15 -5.02 14.66 -11.29
C ILE A 15 -5.99 15.64 -10.60
N GLY A 16 -5.74 16.93 -10.73
CA GLY A 16 -6.57 18.00 -10.18
C GLY A 16 -7.99 17.97 -10.75
N GLY A 17 -8.13 17.89 -12.08
CA GLY A 17 -9.43 17.77 -12.74
C GLY A 17 -10.26 16.58 -12.25
N ARG A 18 -9.63 15.40 -12.12
CA ARG A 18 -10.29 14.21 -11.58
C ARG A 18 -10.67 14.37 -10.11
N ARG A 19 -9.80 14.98 -9.28
CA ARG A 19 -10.11 15.27 -7.87
C ARG A 19 -11.28 16.26 -7.76
N MET A 20 -11.32 17.32 -8.56
CA MET A 20 -12.44 18.28 -8.59
C MET A 20 -13.77 17.63 -8.98
N ALA A 21 -13.76 16.72 -9.96
CA ALA A 21 -14.96 15.96 -10.31
C ALA A 21 -15.40 15.03 -9.17
N LEU A 22 -14.45 14.33 -8.54
CA LEU A 22 -14.73 13.42 -7.43
C LEU A 22 -15.17 14.15 -6.16
N SER A 23 -14.74 15.39 -5.89
CA SER A 23 -15.18 16.13 -4.71
C SER A 23 -16.66 16.50 -4.80
N ALA A 24 -17.20 16.67 -6.01
CA ALA A 24 -18.63 16.91 -6.20
C ALA A 24 -19.46 15.62 -6.09
N VAL A 25 -18.96 14.49 -6.59
CA VAL A 25 -19.75 13.25 -6.71
C VAL A 25 -19.52 12.28 -5.55
N ARG A 26 -18.32 12.26 -4.98
CA ARG A 26 -17.88 11.32 -3.93
C ARG A 26 -16.93 12.00 -2.91
N PRO A 27 -17.35 13.09 -2.25
CA PRO A 27 -16.50 13.83 -1.30
C PRO A 27 -15.94 12.94 -0.19
N MET A 28 -16.80 12.15 0.47
CA MET A 28 -16.38 11.24 1.57
C MET A 28 -15.25 10.28 1.16
N LEU A 29 -15.26 9.79 -0.08
CA LEU A 29 -14.20 8.91 -0.57
C LEU A 29 -12.85 9.65 -0.68
N LEU A 30 -12.85 10.91 -1.11
CA LEU A 30 -11.64 11.70 -1.17
C LEU A 30 -11.12 12.02 0.22
N ASP A 31 -12.02 12.42 1.14
CA ASP A 31 -11.67 12.71 2.53
C ASP A 31 -11.05 11.48 3.20
N PHE A 32 -11.62 10.29 2.96
CA PHE A 32 -11.07 9.04 3.46
C PHE A 32 -9.67 8.76 2.92
N VAL A 33 -9.46 8.88 1.60
CA VAL A 33 -8.14 8.67 0.98
C VAL A 33 -7.11 9.65 1.52
N ASP A 34 -7.48 10.91 1.67
CA ASP A 34 -6.57 11.94 2.18
C ASP A 34 -6.27 11.72 3.68
N HIS A 35 -7.24 11.26 4.47
CA HIS A 35 -7.03 10.89 5.88
C HIS A 35 -6.03 9.73 6.03
N ILE A 36 -6.28 8.60 5.38
CA ILE A 36 -5.42 7.40 5.50
C ILE A 36 -4.02 7.59 4.85
N ALA A 37 -3.89 8.55 3.93
CA ALA A 37 -2.61 8.88 3.29
C ALA A 37 -1.81 9.93 4.06
N SER A 38 -2.44 10.68 4.96
CA SER A 38 -1.76 11.68 5.78
C SER A 38 -0.88 10.96 6.80
N ARG A 39 0.39 11.35 6.91
CA ARG A 39 1.34 10.82 7.90
C ARG A 39 1.43 11.68 9.18
N GLN A 40 0.51 12.64 9.33
CA GLN A 40 0.76 13.85 10.12
C GLN A 40 0.24 13.81 11.54
N GLU A 41 -0.55 12.81 11.95
CA GLU A 41 -0.95 12.67 13.35
C GLU A 41 0.01 11.74 14.09
N VAL A 42 0.77 12.32 15.02
CA VAL A 42 1.71 11.59 15.91
C VAL A 42 0.98 10.55 16.77
N ASP A 43 -0.34 10.67 16.89
CA ASP A 43 -1.22 9.81 17.69
C ASP A 43 -2.09 8.84 16.85
N GLU A 44 -1.96 8.81 15.52
CA GLU A 44 -2.71 7.86 14.70
C GLU A 44 -2.21 6.42 14.93
N VAL A 45 -3.09 5.61 15.53
CA VAL A 45 -2.85 4.19 15.80
C VAL A 45 -2.75 3.41 14.49
N ASN A 46 -3.62 3.72 13.52
CA ASN A 46 -3.69 3.01 12.23
C ASN A 46 -3.07 3.83 11.11
N VAL A 47 -2.25 3.19 10.27
CA VAL A 47 -1.55 3.85 9.17
C VAL A 47 -1.58 3.01 7.91
N VAL A 48 -1.43 3.67 6.75
CA VAL A 48 -1.15 3.00 5.47
C VAL A 48 0.36 2.86 5.29
N ALA A 49 0.81 1.65 5.00
CA ALA A 49 2.20 1.34 4.74
C ALA A 49 2.37 0.43 3.51
N GLU A 50 3.58 0.44 2.97
CA GLU A 50 3.99 -0.46 1.90
C GLU A 50 4.94 -1.50 2.46
N LEU A 51 4.73 -2.78 2.11
CA LEU A 51 5.57 -3.89 2.51
C LEU A 51 6.05 -4.64 1.27
N LEU A 52 7.34 -4.90 1.14
CA LEU A 52 7.92 -5.70 0.07
C LEU A 52 8.23 -7.11 0.58
N ILE A 53 7.80 -8.14 -0.14
CA ILE A 53 8.10 -9.54 0.21
C ILE A 53 9.44 -9.93 -0.42
N GLU A 54 10.55 -9.74 0.31
CA GLU A 54 11.90 -9.96 -0.24
C GLU A 54 12.41 -11.41 -0.16
N GLY A 55 11.79 -12.30 0.63
CA GLY A 55 12.20 -13.70 0.79
C GLY A 55 11.37 -14.49 1.81
N GLU A 56 11.85 -15.67 2.24
CA GLU A 56 11.19 -16.47 3.30
C GLU A 56 11.33 -15.87 4.70
N ALA A 57 12.35 -15.01 4.90
CA ALA A 57 12.54 -14.25 6.13
C ALA A 57 11.37 -13.27 6.30
N GLY A 58 10.40 -13.64 7.15
CA GLY A 58 9.13 -12.93 7.32
C GLY A 58 7.91 -13.86 7.22
N GLY A 59 8.05 -15.04 6.62
CA GLY A 59 7.03 -16.09 6.59
C GLY A 59 5.74 -15.72 5.82
N LEU A 60 5.79 -14.69 4.97
CA LEU A 60 4.63 -14.25 4.17
C LEU A 60 4.55 -14.95 2.81
N ALA A 61 5.70 -15.18 2.16
CA ALA A 61 5.73 -15.87 0.87
C ALA A 61 5.17 -17.29 0.97
N GLY A 62 4.32 -17.67 0.02
CA GLY A 62 3.65 -18.96 -0.02
C GLY A 62 2.40 -19.07 0.85
N ARG A 63 2.07 -18.05 1.66
CA ARG A 63 0.81 -17.98 2.39
C ARG A 63 -0.26 -17.26 1.58
N THR A 64 -1.51 -17.60 1.85
CA THR A 64 -2.65 -16.82 1.39
C THR A 64 -2.83 -15.56 2.24
N VAL A 65 -3.52 -14.55 1.70
CA VAL A 65 -3.87 -13.33 2.45
C VAL A 65 -4.62 -13.65 3.74
N ALA A 66 -5.52 -14.64 3.75
CA ALA A 66 -6.25 -15.02 4.96
C ALA A 66 -5.35 -15.63 6.05
N GLU A 67 -4.31 -16.39 5.67
CA GLU A 67 -3.35 -16.97 6.61
C GLU A 67 -2.36 -15.93 7.14
N ALA A 68 -1.93 -15.00 6.27
CA ALA A 68 -0.96 -13.97 6.61
C ALA A 68 -1.61 -12.77 7.31
N PHE A 69 -2.83 -12.40 6.98
CA PHE A 69 -3.53 -11.24 7.52
C PHE A 69 -4.95 -11.64 7.95
N PRO A 70 -5.10 -12.49 8.97
CA PRO A 70 -6.40 -12.87 9.48
C PRO A 70 -7.12 -11.65 10.09
N PRO A 71 -8.47 -11.65 10.18
CA PRO A 71 -9.26 -10.48 10.58
C PRO A 71 -8.89 -9.89 11.95
N ASP A 72 -8.39 -10.71 12.87
CA ASP A 72 -7.98 -10.36 14.23
C ASP A 72 -6.58 -9.76 14.32
N ARG A 73 -5.77 -9.81 13.24
CA ARG A 73 -4.42 -9.25 13.22
C ARG A 73 -4.38 -7.72 13.31
N GLY A 74 -5.52 -7.04 13.14
CA GLY A 74 -5.60 -5.57 13.17
C GLY A 74 -4.90 -4.91 11.98
N MET A 75 -4.66 -5.66 10.91
CA MET A 75 -4.02 -5.19 9.68
C MET A 75 -4.74 -5.80 8.46
N HIS A 76 -4.95 -4.98 7.43
CA HIS A 76 -5.67 -5.36 6.22
C HIS A 76 -4.83 -5.07 4.98
N VAL A 77 -4.83 -6.00 4.02
CA VAL A 77 -4.21 -5.79 2.71
C VAL A 77 -5.20 -5.05 1.82
N LEU A 78 -4.86 -3.83 1.42
CA LEU A 78 -5.65 -3.01 0.51
C LEU A 78 -5.36 -3.34 -0.97
N GLY A 79 -4.14 -3.77 -1.27
CA GLY A 79 -3.74 -4.15 -2.61
C GLY A 79 -2.40 -4.88 -2.68
N ILE A 80 -2.21 -5.61 -3.77
CA ILE A 80 -0.98 -6.34 -4.09
C ILE A 80 -0.49 -5.86 -5.45
N GLU A 81 0.67 -5.22 -5.48
CA GLU A 81 1.41 -4.97 -6.72
C GLU A 81 2.35 -6.16 -6.97
N ARG A 82 2.04 -6.92 -8.04
CA ARG A 82 2.85 -8.06 -8.48
C ARG A 82 4.11 -7.58 -9.21
N PRO A 83 5.16 -8.41 -9.30
CA PRO A 83 6.29 -8.15 -10.19
C PRO A 83 5.80 -7.80 -11.61
N GLY A 84 6.25 -6.66 -12.15
CA GLY A 84 5.79 -6.14 -13.44
C GLY A 84 4.68 -5.09 -13.35
N GLY A 85 4.22 -4.71 -12.14
CA GLY A 85 3.38 -3.54 -11.92
C GLY A 85 1.87 -3.79 -12.06
N ARG A 86 1.44 -5.05 -12.16
CA ARG A 86 0.02 -5.40 -12.11
C ARG A 86 -0.48 -5.24 -10.67
N ILE A 87 -1.48 -4.38 -10.48
CA ILE A 87 -2.09 -4.14 -9.17
C ILE A 87 -3.39 -4.93 -9.06
N GLU A 88 -3.46 -5.78 -8.04
CA GLU A 88 -4.67 -6.45 -7.56
C GLU A 88 -5.26 -5.62 -6.41
N THR A 89 -6.43 -5.02 -6.62
CA THR A 89 -7.11 -4.18 -5.62
C THR A 89 -8.13 -4.99 -4.83
N GLY A 90 -8.12 -4.91 -3.50
CA GLY A 90 -9.02 -5.70 -2.65
C GLY A 90 -8.79 -7.21 -2.80
N PRO A 91 -7.56 -7.71 -2.54
CA PRO A 91 -7.23 -9.11 -2.74
C PRO A 91 -8.13 -10.01 -1.89
N GLY A 92 -8.58 -11.11 -2.47
CA GLY A 92 -9.38 -12.11 -1.77
C GLY A 92 -8.56 -12.88 -0.73
N GLY A 93 -9.21 -13.50 0.24
CA GLY A 93 -8.52 -14.28 1.28
C GLY A 93 -7.67 -15.44 0.73
N SER A 94 -8.03 -15.99 -0.45
CA SER A 94 -7.29 -17.06 -1.14
C SER A 94 -6.10 -16.57 -1.98
N SER A 95 -5.86 -15.26 -2.06
CA SER A 95 -4.78 -14.71 -2.89
C SER A 95 -3.43 -15.13 -2.30
N LEU A 96 -2.62 -15.82 -3.09
CA LEU A 96 -1.27 -16.24 -2.69
C LEU A 96 -0.33 -15.04 -2.70
N LEU A 97 0.43 -14.91 -1.62
CA LEU A 97 1.51 -13.94 -1.48
C LEU A 97 2.79 -14.54 -2.03
N GLU A 98 3.40 -13.86 -2.98
CA GLU A 98 4.59 -14.32 -3.68
C GLU A 98 5.78 -13.42 -3.39
N ARG A 99 6.99 -13.96 -3.56
CA ARG A 99 8.21 -13.17 -3.46
C ARG A 99 8.21 -12.09 -4.54
N GLY A 100 8.56 -10.87 -4.16
CA GLY A 100 8.58 -9.70 -5.02
C GLY A 100 7.24 -8.95 -5.07
N ASP A 101 6.19 -9.47 -4.43
CA ASP A 101 4.97 -8.71 -4.22
C ASP A 101 5.21 -7.52 -3.31
N ARG A 102 4.59 -6.40 -3.67
CA ARG A 102 4.51 -5.21 -2.82
C ARG A 102 3.08 -5.03 -2.36
N LEU A 103 2.88 -5.08 -1.06
CA LEU A 103 1.58 -4.95 -0.42
C LEU A 103 1.35 -3.51 0.00
N ILE A 104 0.13 -3.02 -0.20
CA ILE A 104 -0.38 -1.85 0.51
C ILE A 104 -1.21 -2.37 1.68
N VAL A 105 -0.80 -2.05 2.91
CA VAL A 105 -1.47 -2.49 4.13
C VAL A 105 -2.00 -1.30 4.92
N TYR A 106 -3.10 -1.50 5.64
CA TYR A 106 -3.67 -0.54 6.58
C TYR A 106 -3.92 -1.21 7.93
N GLY A 107 -3.44 -0.62 9.02
CA GLY A 107 -3.62 -1.18 10.36
C GLY A 107 -2.69 -0.56 11.39
N ASP A 108 -2.59 -1.19 12.57
CA ASP A 108 -1.80 -0.68 13.68
C ASP A 108 -0.33 -0.47 13.30
N ARG A 109 0.19 0.73 13.55
CA ARG A 109 1.57 1.11 13.22
C ARG A 109 2.60 0.17 13.83
N ARG A 110 2.46 -0.19 15.10
CA ARG A 110 3.43 -1.05 15.80
C ARG A 110 3.38 -2.47 15.25
N ALA A 111 2.19 -2.97 14.92
CA ALA A 111 2.03 -4.28 14.27
C ALA A 111 2.68 -4.32 12.88
N ILE A 112 2.51 -3.25 12.08
CA ILE A 112 3.18 -3.08 10.78
C ILE A 112 4.70 -3.03 10.95
N GLU A 113 5.20 -2.22 11.88
CA GLU A 113 6.64 -2.06 12.14
C GLU A 113 7.27 -3.36 12.63
N ALA A 114 6.60 -4.13 13.47
CA ALA A 114 7.06 -5.44 13.93
C ALA A 114 7.16 -6.46 12.77
N LEU A 115 6.19 -6.45 11.86
CA LEU A 115 6.22 -7.28 10.66
C LEU A 115 7.36 -6.85 9.72
N ALA A 116 7.55 -5.55 9.53
CA ALA A 116 8.62 -4.99 8.72
C ALA A 116 10.00 -5.26 9.31
N ALA A 117 10.19 -5.20 10.63
CA ALA A 117 11.47 -5.48 11.29
C ALA A 117 11.93 -6.95 11.11
N THR A 118 11.00 -7.86 10.85
CA THR A 118 11.30 -9.27 10.54
C THR A 118 11.79 -9.45 9.09
N SER A 119 11.61 -8.43 8.23
CA SER A 119 12.09 -8.37 6.85
C SER A 119 13.22 -7.32 6.73
N PRO A 120 14.50 -7.70 6.54
CA PRO A 120 15.64 -6.83 6.81
C PRO A 120 15.82 -5.56 5.96
N HIS A 121 14.94 -5.24 5.00
CA HIS A 121 14.99 -3.99 4.24
C HIS A 121 13.67 -3.20 4.26
N HIS A 122 13.36 -2.62 5.41
CA HIS A 122 12.56 -1.39 5.48
C HIS A 122 13.38 -0.25 4.83
N ALA A 123 13.19 -0.05 3.53
CA ALA A 123 13.48 1.22 2.90
C ALA A 123 12.14 1.91 2.63
N PRO A 124 11.81 3.02 3.31
CA PRO A 124 10.69 3.83 2.90
C PRO A 124 11.03 4.34 1.49
N LEU A 125 10.31 3.87 0.48
CA LEU A 125 10.37 4.38 -0.89
C LEU A 125 9.66 5.74 -0.96
N VAL A 126 10.06 6.67 -0.10
CA VAL A 126 10.05 8.09 -0.44
C VAL A 126 11.33 8.30 -1.23
N ARG A 127 11.22 8.29 -2.56
CA ARG A 127 12.28 8.78 -3.43
C ARG A 127 12.69 10.16 -2.88
N ARG A 128 13.93 10.24 -2.38
CA ARG A 128 14.62 11.51 -2.18
C ARG A 128 14.50 12.29 -3.48
N THR A 129 13.76 13.39 -3.41
CA THR A 129 13.82 14.45 -4.41
C THR A 129 14.56 15.60 -3.76
#